data_AF-J2GFY0-F1
#
_entry.id   AF-J2GFY0-F1
#
_cell.length_a   1.000
_cell.length_b   1.000
_cell.length_c   1.000
_cell.angle_alpha   90.00
_cell.angle_beta   90.00
_cell.angle_gamma   90.00
#
_symmetry.space_group_name_H-M   'P 1'
#
loop_
_entity.id
_entity.type
_entity.pdbx_description
1 polymer ?
#
loop_
_entity_poly.entity_id
_entity_poly.type
_entity_poly.pdbx_seq_one_letter_code
_entity_poly.pdbx_strand_id
1 'polypeptide(L)' 'MFIGTGASDLTPSALNQLTLMKDACAAGSVVEGHVYAGLGHSAMVNASLRDSIPFVKKAFAGEVITLVCEPHLQ' A
#
# COMPACT_ATOMS: atom_id res chain seq x y z
N MET A 1 4.01 6.86 -4.65
CA MET A 1 4.22 6.42 -3.26
C MET A 1 3.60 5.04 -3.09
N PHE A 2 4.27 4.15 -2.37
CA PHE A 2 3.72 2.84 -2.03
C PHE A 2 3.22 2.86 -0.58
N ILE A 3 2.02 2.33 -0.34
CA ILE A 3 1.49 2.12 1.01
C ILE A 3 0.91 0.71 1.08
N GLY A 4 1.40 -0.10 2.03
CA GLY A 4 0.88 -1.44 2.29
C GLY A 4 0.42 -1.57 3.74
N THR A 5 -0.71 -2.25 3.96
CA THR A 5 -1.23 -2.52 5.30
C THR A 5 -1.79 -3.93 5.44
N GLY A 6 -1.61 -4.54 6.61
CA GLY A 6 -2.23 -5.82 6.92
C GLY A 6 -3.70 -5.62 7.25
N ALA A 7 -4.60 -6.45 6.71
CA ALA A 7 -6.03 -6.34 7.00
C ALA A 7 -6.37 -6.56 8.48
N SER A 8 -5.50 -7.27 9.21
CA SER A 8 -5.61 -7.52 10.64
C SER A 8 -4.66 -6.65 11.46
N ASP A 9 -4.06 -5.61 10.87
CA ASP A 9 -3.18 -4.71 11.61
C ASP A 9 -4.00 -3.79 12.53
N LEU A 10 -3.59 -3.74 13.80
CA LEU A 10 -4.23 -2.94 14.84
C LEU A 10 -3.41 -1.67 15.14
N THR A 11 -2.09 -1.72 14.93
CA THR A 11 -1.15 -0.66 15.28
C THR A 11 0.01 -0.58 14.28
N PRO A 12 -0.06 0.29 13.27
CA PRO A 12 -1.18 1.18 12.95
C PRO A 12 -2.41 0.41 12.47
N SER A 13 -3.61 0.93 12.69
CA SER A 13 -4.83 0.25 12.25
C SER A 13 -4.95 0.24 10.72
N ALA A 14 -5.46 -0.86 10.16
CA ALA A 14 -5.72 -1.00 8.73
C ALA A 14 -6.61 0.15 8.20
N LEU A 15 -7.64 0.54 8.96
CA LEU A 15 -8.54 1.63 8.60
C LEU A 15 -7.82 2.98 8.45
N ASN A 16 -6.89 3.30 9.35
CA ASN A 16 -6.14 4.56 9.27
C ASN A 16 -5.22 4.59 8.04
N GLN A 17 -4.63 3.44 7.69
CA GLN A 17 -3.82 3.33 6.47
C GLN A 17 -4.66 3.49 5.20
N LEU A 18 -5.88 2.95 5.18
CA LEU A 18 -6.82 3.16 4.06
C LEU A 18 -7.21 4.64 3.92
N THR A 19 -7.51 5.31 5.02
CA THR A 19 -7.80 6.76 5.01
C THR A 19 -6.60 7.55 4.49
N LEU A 20 -5.38 7.21 4.92
CA LEU A 20 -4.17 7.86 4.43
C LEU A 20 -3.97 7.69 2.92
N MET A 21 -4.22 6.50 2.37
CA MET A 21 -4.12 6.25 0.92
C MET A 21 -5.08 7.14 0.15
N LYS A 22 -6.34 7.20 0.60
CA LYS A 22 -7.39 8.02 -0.01
C LYS A 22 -7.04 9.52 0.05
N ASP A 23 -6.63 10.01 1.21
CA ASP A 23 -6.31 11.41 1.43
C ASP A 23 -5.07 11.84 0.63
N ALA A 24 -4.05 10.99 0.56
CA ALA A 24 -2.87 11.25 -0.26
C ALA A 24 -3.22 11.32 -1.75
N CYS A 25 -4.09 10.44 -2.24
CA CYS A 25 -4.62 10.53 -3.59
C CYS A 25 -5.41 11.83 -3.83
N ALA A 26 -6.30 12.20 -2.90
CA ALA A 26 -7.07 13.44 -3.00
C ALA A 26 -6.18 14.69 -3.02
N ALA A 27 -5.02 14.63 -2.36
CA ALA A 27 -3.99 15.66 -2.38
C ALA A 27 -3.11 15.66 -3.65
N GLY A 28 -3.35 14.75 -4.60
CA GLY A 28 -2.63 14.68 -5.89
C GLY A 28 -1.42 13.76 -5.90
N SER A 29 -1.19 12.95 -4.87
CA SER A 29 -0.14 11.94 -4.90
C SER A 29 -0.53 10.75 -5.77
N VAL A 30 0.41 10.22 -6.55
CA VAL A 30 0.25 8.90 -7.18
C VAL A 30 0.52 7.84 -6.11
N VAL A 31 -0.52 7.16 -5.64
CA VAL A 31 -0.45 6.13 -4.60
C VAL A 31 -0.70 4.74 -5.20
N GLU A 32 0.18 3.79 -4.92
CA GLU A 32 -0.05 2.36 -5.14
C GLU A 32 -0.33 1.71 -3.76
N GLY A 33 -1.61 1.57 -3.43
CA GLY A 33 -2.11 1.05 -2.15
C GLY A 33 -2.37 -0.45 -2.16
N HIS A 34 -2.06 -1.14 -1.05
CA HIS A 34 -2.24 -2.58 -0.88
C HIS A 34 -2.81 -2.94 0.49
N VAL A 35 -3.72 -3.92 0.52
CA VAL A 35 -4.28 -4.50 1.75
C VAL A 35 -4.09 -6.02 1.72
N TYR A 36 -3.35 -6.57 2.68
CA TYR A 36 -2.99 -7.98 2.72
C TYR A 36 -3.93 -8.77 3.64
N ALA A 37 -4.71 -9.71 3.10
CA ALA A 37 -5.70 -10.47 3.86
C ALA A 37 -5.06 -11.33 4.98
N GLY A 38 -5.67 -11.32 6.16
CA GLY A 38 -5.28 -12.15 7.30
C GLY A 38 -3.92 -11.82 7.92
N LEU A 39 -3.22 -10.79 7.44
CA LEU A 39 -1.93 -10.39 7.97
C LEU A 39 -2.08 -9.23 8.95
N GLY A 40 -1.37 -9.34 10.08
CA GLY A 40 -1.13 -8.22 11.01
C GLY A 40 0.23 -7.57 10.77
N HIS A 41 0.62 -6.67 11.66
CA HIS A 41 1.79 -5.80 11.55
C HIS A 41 3.06 -6.47 10.99
N SER A 42 3.62 -7.42 11.73
CA SER A 42 4.94 -7.99 11.41
C SER A 42 4.90 -8.90 10.19
N ALA A 43 3.82 -9.65 10.00
CA ALA A 43 3.69 -10.58 8.88
C ALA A 43 3.53 -9.85 7.55
N MET A 44 2.88 -8.68 7.56
CA MET A 44 2.68 -7.88 6.36
C MET A 44 4.01 -7.40 5.76
N VAL A 45 5.02 -7.08 6.58
CA VAL A 45 6.33 -6.59 6.11
C VAL A 45 6.96 -7.50 5.06
N ASN A 46 6.98 -8.81 5.31
CA ASN A 46 7.55 -9.77 4.36
C ASN A 46 6.63 -9.97 3.15
N ALA A 47 5.31 -9.97 3.36
CA ALA A 47 4.35 -10.12 2.28
C ALA A 47 4.40 -8.94 1.29
N SER A 48 4.62 -7.71 1.78
CA SER A 48 4.64 -6.51 0.96
C SER A 48 5.87 -6.42 0.05
N LEU A 49 6.92 -7.21 0.28
CA LEU A 49 8.09 -7.25 -0.59
C LEU A 49 7.74 -7.68 -2.02
N ARG A 50 6.69 -8.50 -2.19
CA ARG A 50 6.22 -8.94 -3.51
C ARG A 50 5.74 -7.78 -4.39
N ASP A 51 5.26 -6.70 -3.79
CA ASP A 51 4.68 -5.55 -4.49
C ASP A 51 5.61 -4.31 -4.42
N SER A 52 6.19 -4.05 -3.23
CA SER A 52 7.06 -2.89 -3.01
C SER A 52 8.38 -2.94 -3.78
N ILE A 53 8.95 -4.14 -4.01
CA ILE A 53 10.17 -4.29 -4.81
C ILE A 53 9.92 -3.98 -6.30
N PRO A 54 8.88 -4.54 -6.95
CA PRO A 54 8.50 -4.10 -8.29
C PRO A 54 8.17 -2.60 -8.36
N PHE A 55 7.44 -2.06 -7.39
CA PHE A 55 7.11 -0.63 -7.32
C PHE A 55 8.39 0.22 -7.35
N VAL A 56 9.37 -0.06 -6.50
CA VAL A 56 10.58 0.80 -6.42
C VAL A 56 11.42 0.72 -7.69
N LYS A 57 11.45 -0.44 -8.35
CA LYS A 57 12.11 -0.61 -9.65
C LYS A 57 11.45 0.26 -10.73
N LYS A 58 10.11 0.21 -10.82
CA LYS A 58 9.35 1.06 -11.76
C LYS A 58 9.57 2.54 -11.49
N ALA A 59 9.49 2.94 -10.21
CA ALA A 59 9.68 4.33 -9.81
C ALA A 59 11.06 4.87 -10.22
N PHE A 60 12.13 4.10 -10.00
CA PHE A 60 13.48 4.51 -10.42
C PHE A 60 13.71 4.45 -11.92
N ALA A 61 13.00 3.58 -12.65
CA ALA A 61 13.04 3.52 -14.11
C ALA A 61 12.21 4.64 -14.78
N GLY A 62 11.46 5.44 -14.01
CA GLY A 62 10.53 6.44 -14.55
C GLY A 62 9.32 5.81 -15.24
N GLU A 63 9.01 4.54 -14.94
CA GLU A 63 7.84 3.85 -15.48
C GLU A 63 6.55 4.34 -14.83
N VAL A 64 5.43 4.12 -15.53
CA VAL A 64 4.10 4.42 -15.00
C VAL A 64 3.81 3.51 -13.80
N ILE A 65 3.47 4.14 -12.68
CA ILE A 65 3.06 3.49 -11.43
C ILE A 65 1.55 3.30 -11.45
N THR A 66 1.04 2.18 -10.94
CA THR A 66 -0.39 1.92 -10.90
C THR A 66 -1.03 2.75 -9.79
N LEU A 67 -2.07 3.51 -10.13
CA LEU A 67 -2.83 4.28 -9.16
C LEU A 67 -3.89 3.40 -8.49
N VAL A 68 -3.75 3.17 -7.19
CA VAL A 68 -4.69 2.42 -6.36
C VAL A 68 -4.98 3.21 -5.09
N CYS A 69 -6.00 4.08 -5.16
CA CYS A 69 -6.42 4.94 -4.06
C CYS A 69 -7.35 4.26 -3.06
N GLU A 70 -8.11 3.27 -3.52
CA GLU A 70 -9.06 2.50 -2.72
C GLU A 70 -8.80 1.00 -2.96
N PRO A 71 -7.78 0.43 -2.32
CA PRO A 71 -7.41 -0.96 -2.55
C PRO A 71 -8.46 -1.93 -2.00
N HIS A 72 -8.64 -3.03 -2.72
CA HIS A 72 -9.39 -4.19 -2.26
C HIS A 72 -8.47 -5.16 -1.51
N LEU A 73 -9.07 -6.03 -0.69
CA LEU A 73 -8.39 -7.13 -0.01
C LEU A 73 -7.71 -8.05 -1.05
N GLN A 74 -6.42 -8.30 -0.84
CA GLN A 74 -5.58 -9.21 -1.63
C GLN A 74 -5.34 -10.54 -0.92
#